data_AF-A0A918CDK4-F1
#
_entry.id   AF-A0A918CDK4-F1
#
_cell.length_a   1.000
_cell.length_b   1.000
_cell.length_c   1.000
_cell.angle_alpha   90.00
_cell.angle_beta   90.00
_cell.angle_gamma   90.00
#
_symmetry.space_group_name_H-M   'P 1'
#
loop_
_entity.id
_entity.type
_entity.pdbx_description
1 polymer ?
#
loop_
_entity_poly.entity_id
_entity_poly.type
_entity_poly.pdbx_seq_one_letter_code
_entity_poly.pdbx_strand_id
1 'polypeptide(L)'
;MTRLTFLAPPFGLADTDFELAAVDGAPGLLALRAASGDARLYLLDASLHLPGYHPIVPRIDLDELGDPEPAVYVVVNPSAAPTTVNLQAPIVVAADGRARQTILDRGDWPLRAPLAEVLAAA
;
A
#
# COMPACT_ATOMS: atom_id res chain seq x y z
N MET A 1 -5.90 4.91 14.93
CA MET A 1 -4.58 4.39 14.54
C MET A 1 -4.65 2.88 14.66
N THR A 2 -4.07 2.17 13.70
CA THR A 2 -4.11 0.71 13.60
C THR A 2 -2.69 0.18 13.60
N ARG A 3 -2.39 -0.82 14.43
CA ARG A 3 -1.06 -1.47 14.42
C ARG A 3 -1.02 -2.51 13.31
N LEU A 4 0.05 -2.49 12.53
CA LEU A 4 0.31 -3.46 11.48
C LEU A 4 1.57 -4.26 11.79
N THR A 5 1.51 -5.55 11.46
CA THR A 5 2.67 -6.44 11.52
C THR A 5 2.88 -7.06 10.15
N PHE A 6 3.98 -6.67 9.50
CA PHE A 6 4.35 -7.19 8.19
C PHE A 6 4.95 -8.59 8.30
N LEU A 7 4.52 -9.50 7.43
CA LEU A 7 5.06 -10.87 7.34
C LEU A 7 6.53 -10.90 6.91
N ALA A 8 6.97 -9.88 6.18
CA ALA A 8 8.34 -9.59 5.84
C ALA A 8 8.52 -8.07 5.70
N PRO A 9 9.70 -7.49 6.00
CA PRO A 9 9.92 -6.07 5.84
C PRO A 9 9.54 -5.58 4.43
N PRO A 10 8.80 -4.46 4.29
CA PRO A 10 8.56 -3.85 2.98
C PRO A 10 9.87 -3.54 2.27
N PHE A 11 9.86 -3.53 0.93
CA PHE A 11 11.08 -3.31 0.15
C PHE A 11 11.76 -1.99 0.51
N GLY A 12 13.04 -2.06 0.85
CA GLY A 12 13.85 -0.90 1.23
C GLY A 12 13.67 -0.45 2.69
N LEU A 13 12.83 -1.14 3.48
CA LEU A 13 12.67 -0.92 4.91
C LEU A 13 13.22 -2.12 5.70
N ALA A 14 13.56 -1.90 6.97
CA ALA A 14 14.07 -2.94 7.87
C ALA A 14 13.02 -3.44 8.88
N ASP A 15 12.06 -2.58 9.24
CA ASP A 15 11.04 -2.88 10.25
C ASP A 15 9.93 -3.79 9.72
N THR A 16 9.28 -4.51 10.65
CA THR A 16 8.04 -5.26 10.42
C THR A 16 6.85 -4.68 11.20
N ASP A 17 7.09 -3.89 12.24
CA ASP A 17 6.04 -3.29 13.06
C ASP A 17 5.80 -1.83 12.66
N PHE A 18 4.56 -1.53 12.31
CA PHE A 18 4.16 -0.20 11.87
C PHE A 18 2.86 0.26 12.51
N GLU A 19 2.67 1.58 12.55
CA GLU A 19 1.42 2.23 12.86
C GLU A 19 0.83 2.87 11.60
N LEU A 20 -0.42 2.56 11.31
CA LEU A 20 -1.21 3.14 10.23
C LEU A 20 -2.18 4.18 10.81
N ALA A 21 -2.15 5.38 10.26
CA ALA A 21 -3.02 6.47 10.68
C ALA A 21 -3.55 7.22 9.46
N ALA A 22 -4.84 7.58 9.46
CA ALA A 22 -5.39 8.49 8.47
C ALA A 22 -4.71 9.87 8.57
N VAL A 23 -4.57 10.56 7.44
CA VAL A 23 -4.12 11.95 7.38
C VAL A 23 -5.33 12.87 7.48
N ASP A 24 -5.34 13.75 8.47
CA ASP A 24 -6.44 14.68 8.71
C ASP A 24 -6.70 15.56 7.47
N GLY A 25 -7.98 15.68 7.09
CA GLY A 25 -8.40 16.45 5.93
C GLY A 25 -8.12 15.80 4.56
N ALA A 26 -7.56 14.59 4.52
CA ALA A 26 -7.29 13.84 3.29
C ALA A 26 -7.87 12.41 3.36
N PRO A 27 -9.18 12.24 3.12
CA PRO A 27 -9.83 10.93 3.16
C PRO A 27 -9.10 9.89 2.29
N GLY A 28 -8.86 8.68 2.81
CA GLY A 28 -8.16 7.61 2.10
C GLY A 28 -6.64 7.79 1.95
N LEU A 29 -6.06 8.92 2.38
CA LEU A 29 -4.61 9.05 2.52
C LEU A 29 -4.21 8.64 3.95
N LEU A 30 -3.24 7.75 4.06
CA LEU A 30 -2.76 7.23 5.34
C LEU A 30 -1.25 7.42 5.45
N ALA A 31 -0.77 7.62 6.67
CA ALA A 31 0.64 7.57 7.02
C ALA A 31 0.94 6.22 7.67
N LEU A 32 1.93 5.51 7.12
CA LEU A 32 2.48 4.28 7.69
C LEU A 32 3.83 4.62 8.33
N ARG A 33 3.96 4.42 9.63
CA ARG A 33 5.16 4.79 10.41
C ARG A 33 5.74 3.57 11.08
N ALA A 34 7.04 3.33 10.91
CA ALA A 34 7.70 2.27 11.66
C ALA A 34 7.67 2.61 13.16
N ALA A 35 7.51 1.58 14.01
CA ALA A 35 7.56 1.76 15.46
C ALA A 35 8.94 2.27 15.94
N SER A 36 10.01 1.99 15.18
CA SER A 36 11.35 2.54 15.37
C SER A 36 11.42 4.06 15.16
N GLY A 37 10.50 4.61 14.35
CA GLY A 37 10.53 6.01 13.89
C GLY A 37 11.37 6.23 12.62
N ASP A 38 12.10 5.23 12.13
CA ASP A 38 13.09 5.37 11.05
C ASP A 38 12.46 5.46 9.65
N ALA A 39 11.24 4.92 9.49
CA ALA A 39 10.54 4.90 8.22
C ALA A 39 9.17 5.55 8.30
N ARG A 40 8.84 6.35 7.27
CA ARG A 40 7.50 6.90 7.04
C ARG A 40 7.14 6.82 5.57
N LEU A 41 6.05 6.10 5.27
CA LEU A 41 5.43 6.06 3.96
C LEU A 41 4.07 6.76 3.98
N TYR A 42 3.61 7.17 2.81
CA TYR A 42 2.23 7.56 2.59
C TYR A 42 1.55 6.51 1.73
N LEU A 43 0.37 6.08 2.14
CA LEU A 43 -0.44 5.09 1.45
C LEU A 43 -1.75 5.71 0.98
N LEU A 44 -2.22 5.30 -0.18
CA LEU A 44 -3.54 5.65 -0.68
C LEU A 44 -4.42 4.40 -0.65
N ASP A 45 -5.61 4.50 -0.08
CA ASP A 45 -6.65 3.48 -0.13
C ASP A 45 -7.12 3.32 -1.58
N ALA A 46 -6.78 2.16 -2.16
CA ALA A 46 -7.11 1.86 -3.54
C ALA A 46 -8.62 1.77 -3.78
N SER A 47 -9.38 1.23 -2.81
CA SER A 47 -10.82 1.04 -2.96
C SER A 47 -11.58 2.37 -3.06
N LEU A 48 -11.06 3.42 -2.41
CA LEU A 48 -11.68 4.73 -2.39
C LEU A 48 -11.29 5.59 -3.60
N HIS A 49 -10.02 5.53 -4.00
CA HIS A 49 -9.46 6.47 -4.98
C HIS A 49 -9.19 5.86 -6.35
N LEU A 50 -9.10 4.53 -6.46
CA LEU A 50 -8.65 3.81 -7.65
C LEU A 50 -9.67 2.73 -8.08
N PRO A 51 -10.92 3.08 -8.42
CA PRO A 51 -11.95 2.11 -8.75
C PRO A 51 -11.63 1.27 -9.99
N GLY A 52 -10.75 1.73 -10.89
CA GLY A 52 -10.24 0.94 -12.03
C GLY A 52 -9.04 0.05 -11.71
N TYR A 53 -8.51 0.11 -10.47
CA TYR A 53 -7.37 -0.69 -10.05
C TYR A 53 -7.85 -1.97 -9.35
N HIS A 54 -7.84 -3.07 -10.10
CA HIS A 54 -8.23 -4.40 -9.64
C HIS A 54 -7.03 -5.35 -9.71
N PRO A 55 -6.05 -5.23 -8.80
CA PRO A 55 -4.89 -6.12 -8.81
C PRO A 55 -5.31 -7.54 -8.43
N ILE A 56 -4.77 -8.53 -9.15
CA ILE A 56 -4.88 -9.93 -8.75
C ILE A 56 -3.75 -10.22 -7.76
N VAL A 57 -4.08 -10.24 -6.48
CA VAL A 57 -3.10 -10.61 -5.43
C VAL A 57 -2.76 -12.11 -5.59
N PRO A 58 -1.47 -12.49 -5.65
CA PRO A 58 -1.08 -13.88 -5.77
C PRO A 58 -1.68 -14.73 -4.65
N ARG A 59 -2.22 -15.90 -5.00
CA ARG A 59 -2.87 -16.79 -4.02
C ARG A 59 -1.94 -17.18 -2.86
N ILE A 60 -0.65 -17.36 -3.14
CA ILE A 60 0.33 -17.66 -2.10
C ILE A 60 0.44 -16.55 -1.06
N ASP A 61 0.38 -15.28 -1.48
CA ASP A 61 0.42 -14.14 -0.56
C ASP A 61 -0.87 -14.07 0.27
N LEU A 62 -2.04 -14.37 -0.33
CA LEU A 62 -3.32 -14.45 0.38
C LEU A 62 -3.34 -15.58 1.41
N ASP A 63 -2.82 -16.76 1.04
CA ASP A 63 -2.74 -17.93 1.91
C ASP A 63 -1.80 -17.66 3.12
N GLU A 64 -0.65 -17.03 2.90
CA GLU A 64 0.27 -16.62 3.97
C GLU A 64 -0.32 -15.48 4.84
N LEU A 65 -1.01 -14.54 4.21
CA LEU A 65 -1.76 -13.49 4.88
C LEU A 65 -3.02 -14.04 5.57
N GLY A 66 -3.47 -15.27 5.30
CA GLY A 66 -4.62 -15.88 5.95
C GLY A 66 -5.92 -15.07 5.81
N ASP A 67 -6.01 -14.20 4.81
CA ASP A 67 -7.17 -13.34 4.53
C ASP A 67 -7.41 -13.35 3.01
N PRO A 68 -8.54 -13.86 2.52
CA PRO A 68 -8.83 -13.93 1.10
C PRO A 68 -9.24 -12.58 0.50
N GLU A 69 -9.66 -11.60 1.31
CA GLU A 69 -10.14 -10.29 0.85
C GLU A 69 -9.49 -9.16 1.66
N PRO A 70 -8.16 -9.03 1.61
CA PRO A 70 -7.47 -7.99 2.36
C PRO A 70 -7.73 -6.60 1.78
N ALA A 71 -7.62 -5.58 2.63
CA ALA A 71 -7.60 -4.20 2.16
C ALA A 71 -6.33 -3.94 1.34
N VAL A 72 -6.47 -3.17 0.24
CA VAL A 72 -5.38 -2.88 -0.69
C VAL A 72 -5.02 -1.41 -0.63
N TYR A 73 -3.74 -1.13 -0.42
CA TYR A 73 -3.18 0.22 -0.40
C TYR A 73 -2.01 0.33 -1.38
N VAL A 74 -1.85 1.50 -1.99
CA VAL A 74 -0.70 1.79 -2.87
C VAL A 74 0.21 2.82 -2.23
N VAL A 75 1.52 2.68 -2.43
CA VAL A 75 2.51 3.61 -1.87
C VAL A 75 2.59 4.87 -2.70
N VAL A 76 2.38 6.03 -2.07
CA VAL A 76 2.54 7.36 -2.64
C VAL A 76 3.96 7.84 -2.41
N ASN A 77 4.61 8.28 -3.49
CA ASN A 77 5.97 8.82 -3.49
C ASN A 77 5.94 10.33 -3.77
N PRO A 78 5.82 11.19 -2.74
CA PRO A 78 5.73 12.64 -2.91
C PRO A 78 7.08 13.30 -3.28
N SER A 79 8.20 12.61 -3.07
CA SER A 79 9.54 13.09 -3.45
C SER A 79 9.79 13.05 -4.96
N ALA A 80 8.96 12.33 -5.73
CA ALA A 80 8.98 12.37 -7.18
C ALA A 80 8.26 13.62 -7.69
N ALA A 81 8.77 14.20 -8.78
CA ALA A 81 8.11 15.27 -9.53
C ALA A 81 7.78 14.76 -10.95
N PRO A 82 6.50 14.55 -11.31
CA PRO A 82 5.31 14.68 -10.46
C PRO A 82 5.22 13.59 -9.38
N THR A 83 4.38 13.79 -8.37
CA THR A 83 4.08 12.76 -7.36
C THR A 83 3.57 11.49 -8.04
N THR A 84 4.10 10.34 -7.65
CA THR A 84 3.73 9.04 -8.26
C THR A 84 3.21 8.05 -7.24
N VAL A 85 2.41 7.08 -7.69
CA VAL A 85 2.03 5.89 -6.93
C VAL A 85 2.68 4.64 -7.52
N ASN A 86 2.99 3.67 -6.65
CA ASN A 86 3.43 2.34 -7.07
C ASN A 86 2.24 1.38 -7.14
N LEU A 87 1.78 1.09 -8.35
CA LEU A 87 0.69 0.15 -8.61
C LEU A 87 1.19 -1.29 -8.78
N GLN A 88 2.49 -1.50 -8.96
CA GLN A 88 3.08 -2.83 -9.14
C GLN A 88 3.29 -3.57 -7.81
N ALA A 89 3.48 -2.83 -6.71
CA ALA A 89 3.76 -3.42 -5.42
C ALA A 89 2.86 -2.88 -4.28
N PRO A 90 1.56 -3.22 -4.29
CA PRO A 90 0.64 -2.78 -3.25
C PRO A 90 0.98 -3.37 -1.89
N ILE A 91 0.52 -2.70 -0.84
CA ILE A 91 0.47 -3.21 0.52
C ILE A 91 -0.92 -3.78 0.74
N VAL A 92 -0.98 -5.07 1.06
CA VAL A 92 -2.20 -5.76 1.46
C VAL A 92 -2.25 -5.89 2.97
N VAL A 93 -3.42 -5.65 3.56
CA VAL A 93 -3.63 -5.65 5.01
C VAL A 93 -4.86 -6.48 5.34
N ALA A 94 -4.66 -7.52 6.16
CA ALA A 94 -5.72 -8.35 6.68
C ALA A 94 -6.55 -7.61 7.75
N ALA A 95 -7.76 -8.10 8.00
CA ALA A 95 -8.65 -7.55 9.04
C ALA A 95 -8.03 -7.55 10.45
N ASP A 96 -7.10 -8.46 10.74
CA ASP A 96 -6.40 -8.57 12.02
C ASP A 96 -5.13 -7.70 12.14
N GLY A 97 -4.79 -6.93 11.10
CA GLY A 97 -3.62 -6.06 11.06
C GLY A 97 -2.34 -6.71 10.55
N ARG A 98 -2.34 -8.00 10.16
CA ARG A 98 -1.21 -8.56 9.41
C ARG A 98 -1.12 -7.91 8.03
N ALA A 99 0.09 -7.71 7.55
CA ALA A 99 0.32 -7.00 6.29
C ALA A 99 1.44 -7.61 5.47
N ARG A 100 1.46 -7.30 4.18
CA ARG A 100 2.55 -7.67 3.26
C ARG A 100 2.63 -6.66 2.13
N GLN A 101 3.83 -6.41 1.64
CA GLN A 101 4.01 -5.81 0.32
C GLN A 101 4.08 -6.92 -0.72
N THR A 102 3.08 -6.97 -1.59
CA THR A 102 2.98 -7.98 -2.66
C THR A 102 3.55 -7.40 -3.93
N ILE A 103 4.33 -8.18 -4.69
CA ILE A 103 4.71 -7.82 -6.06
C ILE A 103 3.72 -8.49 -7.01
N LEU A 104 3.06 -7.69 -7.83
CA LEU A 104 2.16 -8.18 -8.88
C LEU A 104 2.94 -8.63 -10.11
N ASP A 105 2.31 -9.45 -10.94
CA ASP A 105 2.90 -9.95 -12.17
C ASP A 105 3.35 -8.80 -13.10
N ARG A 106 4.49 -9.03 -13.76
CA ARG A 106 5.20 -7.99 -14.50
C ARG A 106 4.47 -7.68 -15.82
N GLY A 107 3.86 -6.51 -15.90
CA GLY A 107 3.27 -5.98 -17.13
C GLY A 107 1.89 -5.37 -16.94
N ASP A 108 1.18 -5.76 -15.89
CA ASP A 108 -0.20 -5.32 -15.66
C ASP A 108 -0.28 -3.93 -15.03
N TRP A 109 0.70 -3.58 -14.19
CA TRP A 109 0.68 -2.35 -13.43
C TRP A 109 2.03 -1.63 -13.41
N PRO A 110 2.04 -0.29 -13.55
CA PRO A 110 3.27 0.50 -13.54
C PRO A 110 3.86 0.63 -12.12
N LEU A 111 5.19 0.57 -12.04
CA LEU A 111 5.93 0.85 -10.80
C LEU A 111 5.84 2.33 -10.39
N ARG A 112 5.69 3.22 -11.37
CA ARG A 112 5.61 4.68 -11.18
C ARG A 112 4.51 5.23 -12.08
N ALA A 113 3.30 5.33 -11.57
CA ALA A 113 2.21 6.04 -12.25
C ALA A 113 2.07 7.46 -11.68
N PRO A 114 1.94 8.51 -12.51
CA PRO A 114 1.64 9.85 -12.03
C PRO A 114 0.32 9.86 -11.25
N LEU A 115 0.34 10.32 -9.99
CA LEU A 115 -0.83 10.29 -9.12
C LEU A 115 -2.01 11.07 -9.73
N ALA A 116 -1.74 12.22 -10.35
CA ALA A 116 -2.78 13.04 -10.96
C ALA A 116 -3.50 12.33 -12.11
N GLU A 117 -2.78 11.57 -12.94
CA GLU A 117 -3.36 10.81 -14.05
C GLU A 117 -4.20 9.64 -13.53
N VAL A 118 -3.68 8.96 -12.52
CA VAL A 118 -4.36 7.83 -11.86
C VAL A 118 -5.68 8.28 -11.23
N LEU A 119 -5.70 9.42 -10.54
CA LEU A 119 -6.93 9.99 -9.95
C LEU A 119 -7.90 10.54 -10.98
N ALA A 120 -7.42 10.98 -12.15
CA ALA A 120 -8.29 11.46 -13.23
C ALA A 120 -8.95 10.31 -14.02
N ALA A 121 -8.39 9.11 -13.97
CA ALA A 121 -8.93 7.90 -14.58
C ALA A 121 -9.86 7.09 -13.66
N ALA A 122 -10.04 7.57 -12.41
CA ALA A 122 -10.89 6.99 -11.37
C ALA A 122 -12.36 7.42 -11.49
#